data_AF-A0A0D2LQT7-F1
#
_entry.id   AF-A0A0D2LQT7-F1
#
_cell.length_a   1.000
_cell.length_b   1.000
_cell.length_c   1.000
_cell.angle_alpha   90.00
_cell.angle_beta   90.00
_cell.angle_gamma   90.00
#
_symmetry.space_group_name_H-M   'P 1'
#
loop_
_entity.id
_entity.type
_entity.pdbx_description
1 polymer ?
#
loop_
_entity_poly.entity_id
_entity_poly.type
_entity_poly.pdbx_seq_one_letter_code
_entity_poly.pdbx_strand_id
1 'polypeptide(L)'
;MTVEVSLQPWRAFKPDGVILFSDILTPLAGMNIPFDILTGKGPVIDNPIRTLEQVKQITKLQAEESCPFVGESLRILRQEVGNQSTVLGFVGAPFTLATYVIEGGSSKSFAHTKRMAFAQPEVLHALLDKLADNVADYVRYQADAGAQARPRSTHA
;
A
#
# COMPACT_ATOMS: atom_id res chain seq x y z
N MET A 1 -8.87 2.75 15.93
CA MET A 1 -7.42 2.76 16.25
C MET A 1 -6.62 3.65 15.29
N THR A 2 -6.70 3.43 13.97
CA THR A 2 -5.97 4.23 12.95
C THR A 2 -6.18 5.74 13.04
N VAL A 3 -7.43 6.21 13.19
CA VAL A 3 -7.75 7.64 13.31
C VAL A 3 -7.06 8.26 14.53
N GLU A 4 -7.17 7.62 15.70
CA GLU A 4 -6.61 8.14 16.94
C GLU A 4 -5.08 8.28 16.87
N VAL A 5 -4.39 7.25 16.34
CA VAL A 5 -2.93 7.31 16.13
C VAL A 5 -2.56 8.43 15.16
N SER A 6 -3.33 8.61 14.09
CA SER A 6 -3.10 9.68 13.10
C SER A 6 -3.31 11.08 13.71
N LEU A 7 -4.25 11.24 14.64
CA LEU A 7 -4.56 12.53 15.28
C LEU A 7 -3.61 12.91 16.42
N GLN A 8 -2.89 11.96 17.03
CA GLN A 8 -1.99 12.26 18.16
C GLN A 8 -0.96 13.36 17.85
N PRO A 9 -0.18 13.28 16.74
CA PRO A 9 0.75 14.36 16.38
C PRO A 9 0.03 15.68 16.09
N TRP A 10 -1.18 15.60 15.51
CA TRP A 10 -1.96 16.79 15.18
C TRP A 10 -2.47 17.52 16.41
N ARG A 11 -2.95 16.79 17.42
CA ARG A 11 -3.39 17.36 18.70
C ARG A 11 -2.23 17.98 19.47
N ALA A 12 -1.04 17.38 19.40
CA ALA A 12 0.13 17.87 20.12
C ALA A 12 0.81 19.08 19.47
N PHE A 13 0.91 19.11 18.13
CA PHE A 13 1.77 20.08 17.44
C PHE A 13 1.09 20.88 16.32
N LYS A 14 -0.15 20.56 15.96
CA LYS A 14 -0.93 21.23 14.89
C LYS A 14 -0.14 21.43 13.58
N PRO A 15 0.47 20.36 13.00
CA PRO A 15 1.17 20.44 11.74
C PRO A 15 0.21 20.69 10.56
N ASP A 16 0.75 21.19 9.46
CA ASP A 16 0.01 21.51 8.23
C ASP A 16 -0.51 20.27 7.47
N GLY A 17 -0.05 19.07 7.84
CA GLY A 17 -0.51 17.81 7.29
C GLY A 17 -0.69 16.70 8.33
N VAL A 18 -1.74 15.90 8.14
CA VAL A 18 -2.04 14.70 8.95
C VAL A 18 -2.09 13.49 8.02
N ILE A 19 -1.17 12.55 8.22
CA ILE A 19 -1.10 11.32 7.40
C ILE A 19 -1.94 10.20 8.00
N LEU A 20 -2.66 9.48 7.15
CA LEU A 20 -3.34 8.25 7.54
C LEU A 20 -2.32 7.20 7.99
N PHE A 21 -2.51 6.68 9.20
CA PHE A 21 -1.75 5.54 9.70
C PHE A 21 -2.26 4.22 9.09
N SER A 22 -1.69 3.81 7.97
CA SER A 22 -2.03 2.55 7.27
C SER A 22 -0.78 1.89 6.70
N ASP A 23 -0.76 0.55 6.66
CA ASP A 23 0.32 -0.23 6.06
C ASP A 23 0.23 -0.20 4.53
N ILE A 24 1.36 -0.05 3.83
CA ILE A 24 1.40 -0.05 2.35
C ILE A 24 0.95 -1.37 1.73
N LEU A 25 1.02 -2.48 2.47
CA LEU A 25 0.66 -3.82 2.02
C LEU A 25 -0.84 -4.10 2.17
N THR A 26 -1.58 -3.25 2.88
CA THR A 26 -3.04 -3.32 3.06
C THR A 26 -3.82 -3.74 1.80
N PRO A 27 -3.61 -3.13 0.61
CA PRO A 27 -4.42 -3.47 -0.56
C PRO A 27 -4.07 -4.83 -1.19
N LEU A 28 -2.96 -5.49 -0.80
CA LEU A 28 -2.54 -6.77 -1.40
C LEU A 28 -3.57 -7.89 -1.21
N ALA A 29 -4.21 -7.95 -0.05
CA ALA A 29 -5.26 -8.94 0.21
C ALA A 29 -6.43 -8.81 -0.79
N GLY A 30 -6.82 -7.58 -1.13
CA GLY A 30 -7.85 -7.30 -2.15
C GLY A 30 -7.40 -7.55 -3.59
N MET A 31 -6.10 -7.73 -3.82
CA MET A 31 -5.51 -8.09 -5.12
C MET A 31 -5.26 -9.60 -5.25
N ASN A 32 -5.85 -10.43 -4.37
CA ASN A 32 -5.63 -11.87 -4.30
C ASN A 32 -4.18 -12.25 -3.96
N ILE A 33 -3.52 -11.45 -3.12
CA ILE A 33 -2.19 -11.71 -2.57
C ILE A 33 -2.30 -11.71 -1.05
N PRO A 34 -2.58 -12.87 -0.43
CA PRO A 34 -2.66 -12.97 1.03
C PRO A 34 -1.28 -12.76 1.66
N PHE A 35 -1.26 -12.10 2.81
CA PHE A 35 -0.07 -11.89 3.60
C PHE A 35 -0.43 -11.83 5.09
N ASP A 36 0.52 -12.22 5.93
CA ASP A 36 0.41 -12.16 7.38
C ASP A 36 1.52 -11.29 7.96
N ILE A 37 1.26 -10.66 9.11
CA ILE A 37 2.30 -9.94 9.87
C ILE A 37 2.72 -10.82 11.05
N LEU A 38 3.92 -11.40 10.97
CA LEU A 38 4.47 -12.24 12.02
C LEU A 38 5.33 -11.42 12.99
N THR A 39 5.12 -11.65 14.30
CA THR A 39 5.87 -10.99 15.37
C THR A 39 7.38 -11.20 15.20
N GLY A 40 8.12 -10.10 15.12
CA GLY A 40 9.59 -10.11 14.97
C GLY A 40 10.11 -10.39 13.56
N LYS A 41 9.26 -10.75 12.60
CA LYS A 41 9.65 -10.96 11.19
C LYS A 41 9.05 -9.92 10.23
N GLY A 42 7.93 -9.32 10.60
CA GLY A 42 7.21 -8.38 9.74
C GLY A 42 6.28 -9.11 8.75
N PRO A 43 5.97 -8.51 7.59
CA PRO A 43 5.06 -9.09 6.63
C PRO A 43 5.67 -10.33 5.97
N VAL A 44 4.84 -11.37 5.81
CA VAL A 44 5.18 -12.66 5.19
C VAL A 44 4.10 -13.00 4.16
N ILE A 45 4.54 -13.36 2.95
CA ILE A 45 3.67 -13.78 1.85
C ILE A 45 3.98 -15.25 1.55
N ASP A 46 3.02 -16.13 1.81
CA ASP A 46 3.22 -17.58 1.72
C ASP A 46 3.46 -18.07 0.29
N ASN A 47 2.89 -17.39 -0.70
CA ASN A 47 3.05 -17.72 -2.11
C ASN A 47 3.66 -16.55 -2.90
N PRO A 48 4.99 -16.36 -2.81
CA PRO A 48 5.66 -15.28 -3.52
C PRO A 48 5.56 -15.41 -5.05
N ILE A 49 5.45 -14.28 -5.74
CA ILE A 49 5.31 -14.26 -7.21
C ILE A 49 6.67 -14.49 -7.88
N ARG A 50 6.73 -15.48 -8.76
CA ARG A 50 7.91 -15.96 -9.49
C ARG A 50 7.66 -16.14 -10.97
N THR A 51 6.41 -16.36 -11.40
CA THR A 51 6.06 -16.65 -12.79
C THR A 51 4.94 -15.75 -13.32
N LEU A 52 4.82 -15.69 -14.65
CA LEU A 52 3.77 -14.92 -15.32
C LEU A 52 2.37 -15.47 -15.00
N GLU A 53 2.23 -16.77 -14.80
CA GLU A 53 0.96 -17.41 -14.41
C GLU A 53 0.49 -16.89 -13.05
N GLN A 54 1.39 -16.72 -12.09
CA GLN A 54 1.07 -16.13 -10.79
C GLN A 54 0.67 -14.66 -10.92
N VAL A 55 1.35 -13.88 -11.78
CA VAL A 55 0.96 -12.49 -12.07
C VAL A 55 -0.46 -12.40 -12.63
N LYS A 56 -0.87 -13.36 -13.48
CA LYS A 56 -2.23 -13.41 -14.04
C LYS A 56 -3.31 -13.69 -12.99
N GLN A 57 -2.96 -14.29 -11.85
CA GLN A 57 -3.91 -14.54 -10.74
C GLN A 57 -4.18 -13.29 -9.90
N ILE A 58 -3.42 -12.20 -10.08
CA ILE A 58 -3.64 -10.93 -9.40
C ILE A 58 -4.95 -10.33 -9.89
N THR A 59 -5.87 -10.08 -8.97
CA THR A 59 -7.18 -9.50 -9.28
C THR A 59 -7.11 -7.98 -9.33
N LYS A 60 -8.11 -7.39 -9.99
CA LYS A 60 -8.34 -5.94 -9.89
C LYS A 60 -8.79 -5.62 -8.47
N LEU A 61 -8.22 -4.57 -7.88
CA LEU A 61 -8.56 -4.12 -6.54
C LEU A 61 -9.95 -3.45 -6.55
N GLN A 62 -10.89 -4.00 -5.78
CA GLN A 62 -12.12 -3.32 -5.38
C GLN A 62 -11.90 -2.67 -4.02
N ALA A 63 -11.41 -1.43 -4.02
CA ALA A 63 -10.89 -0.78 -2.81
C ALA A 63 -11.97 -0.51 -1.75
N GLU A 64 -13.20 -0.19 -2.17
CA GLU A 64 -14.33 0.02 -1.25
C GLU A 64 -14.70 -1.26 -0.50
N GLU A 65 -14.66 -2.40 -1.19
CA GLU A 65 -14.99 -3.72 -0.61
C GLU A 65 -13.82 -4.28 0.21
N SER A 66 -12.59 -4.13 -0.28
CA SER A 66 -11.39 -4.73 0.32
C SER A 66 -10.81 -3.90 1.46
N CYS A 67 -11.01 -2.58 1.42
CA CYS A 67 -10.41 -1.63 2.37
C CYS A 67 -11.43 -0.57 2.84
N PRO A 68 -12.64 -0.93 3.29
CA PRO A 68 -13.65 0.04 3.70
C PRO A 68 -13.17 0.92 4.87
N PHE A 69 -12.40 0.33 5.79
CA PHE A 69 -11.86 1.02 6.97
C PHE A 69 -10.91 2.17 6.63
N VAL A 70 -10.23 2.11 5.47
CA VAL A 70 -9.32 3.18 5.00
C VAL A 70 -10.14 4.40 4.61
N GLY A 71 -11.21 4.20 3.84
CA GLY A 71 -12.10 5.28 3.43
C GLY A 71 -12.84 5.88 4.62
N GLU A 72 -13.33 5.06 5.54
CA GLU A 72 -13.93 5.53 6.80
C GLU A 72 -12.95 6.37 7.63
N SER A 73 -11.72 5.90 7.80
CA SER A 73 -10.69 6.62 8.56
C SER A 73 -10.36 7.97 7.93
N LEU A 74 -10.24 8.04 6.60
CA LEU A 74 -9.98 9.29 5.89
C LEU A 74 -11.12 10.31 6.04
N ARG A 75 -12.38 9.86 5.99
CA ARG A 75 -13.55 10.72 6.21
C ARG A 75 -13.55 11.29 7.62
N ILE A 76 -13.31 10.45 8.63
CA ILE A 76 -13.25 10.89 10.04
C ILE A 76 -12.09 11.87 10.23
N LEU A 77 -10.90 11.55 9.72
CA LEU A 77 -9.75 12.46 9.80
C LEU A 77 -10.06 13.82 9.18
N ARG A 78 -10.72 13.83 8.02
CA ARG A 78 -11.08 15.07 7.35
C ARG A 78 -12.07 15.91 8.15
N GLN A 79 -13.03 15.27 8.82
CA GLN A 79 -13.96 15.97 9.71
C GLN A 79 -13.26 16.55 10.93
N GLU A 80 -12.36 15.78 11.55
CA GLU A 80 -11.63 16.17 12.77
C GLU A 80 -10.66 17.33 12.53
N VAL A 81 -9.88 17.31 11.44
CA VAL A 81 -8.90 18.38 11.16
C VAL A 81 -9.54 19.59 10.48
N GLY A 82 -10.70 19.43 9.84
CA GLY A 82 -11.40 20.48 9.11
C GLY A 82 -10.50 21.14 8.06
N ASN A 83 -10.43 22.47 8.08
CA ASN A 83 -9.56 23.27 7.22
C ASN A 83 -8.24 23.68 7.91
N GLN A 84 -7.95 23.15 9.10
CA GLN A 84 -6.74 23.50 9.86
C GLN A 84 -5.50 22.72 9.40
N SER A 85 -5.69 21.61 8.68
CA SER A 85 -4.61 20.76 8.21
C SER A 85 -5.02 19.99 6.97
N THR A 86 -4.04 19.49 6.23
CA THR A 86 -4.24 18.69 5.02
C THR A 86 -4.23 17.20 5.36
N VAL A 87 -5.30 16.47 5.03
CA VAL A 87 -5.29 15.01 5.20
C VAL A 87 -4.48 14.37 4.06
N LEU A 88 -3.44 13.62 4.43
CA LEU A 88 -2.57 12.90 3.52
C LEU A 88 -2.97 11.42 3.48
N GLY A 89 -3.31 10.94 2.29
CA GLY A 89 -3.41 9.51 2.03
C GLY A 89 -2.03 8.86 1.98
N PHE A 90 -1.97 7.53 1.93
CA PHE A 90 -0.69 6.81 1.87
C PHE A 90 -0.82 5.54 1.04
N VAL A 91 0.13 5.35 0.10
CA VAL A 91 0.18 4.18 -0.79
C VAL A 91 1.61 3.74 -1.03
N GLY A 92 1.82 2.44 -1.19
CA GLY A 92 3.10 1.88 -1.63
C GLY A 92 3.34 2.12 -3.11
N ALA A 93 4.60 2.42 -3.48
CA ALA A 93 4.98 2.42 -4.89
C ALA A 93 4.91 0.99 -5.47
N PRO A 94 4.46 0.79 -6.73
CA PRO A 94 4.43 -0.50 -7.39
C PRO A 94 5.72 -1.32 -7.27
N PHE A 95 6.89 -0.70 -7.42
CA PHE A 95 8.16 -1.40 -7.26
C PHE A 95 8.40 -1.86 -5.82
N THR A 96 8.11 -1.03 -4.83
CA THR A 96 8.20 -1.41 -3.41
C THR A 96 7.24 -2.55 -3.10
N LEU A 97 5.98 -2.48 -3.56
CA LEU A 97 5.04 -3.59 -3.40
C LEU A 97 5.54 -4.87 -4.09
N ALA A 98 6.05 -4.75 -5.31
CA ALA A 98 6.63 -5.88 -6.05
C ALA A 98 7.79 -6.50 -5.27
N THR A 99 8.65 -5.72 -4.61
CA THR A 99 9.74 -6.29 -3.80
C THR A 99 9.22 -7.13 -2.64
N TYR A 100 8.13 -6.75 -1.95
CA TYR A 100 7.54 -7.59 -0.91
C TYR A 100 6.94 -8.88 -1.50
N VAL A 101 6.14 -8.72 -2.56
CA VAL A 101 5.43 -9.83 -3.21
C VAL A 101 6.38 -10.82 -3.87
N ILE A 102 7.51 -10.34 -4.40
CA ILE A 102 8.58 -11.19 -4.91
C ILE A 102 9.37 -11.73 -3.72
N GLU A 103 9.92 -10.95 -2.80
CA GLU A 103 10.79 -11.53 -1.77
C GLU A 103 10.04 -12.46 -0.79
N GLY A 104 8.71 -12.36 -0.70
CA GLY A 104 7.90 -13.10 0.26
C GLY A 104 7.82 -12.43 1.63
N GLY A 105 8.29 -11.18 1.73
CA GLY A 105 8.43 -10.44 2.98
C GLY A 105 9.58 -9.43 2.92
N SER A 106 10.01 -8.96 4.08
CA SER A 106 11.14 -8.02 4.18
C SER A 106 12.45 -8.68 3.74
N SER A 107 13.22 -8.02 2.86
CA SER A 107 14.50 -8.51 2.35
C SER A 107 15.55 -7.41 2.38
N LYS A 108 16.80 -7.75 2.71
CA LYS A 108 17.94 -6.81 2.68
C LYS A 108 18.71 -6.84 1.36
N SER A 109 18.70 -7.99 0.68
CA SER A 109 19.50 -8.20 -0.54
C SER A 109 18.68 -7.98 -1.81
N PHE A 110 17.35 -8.14 -1.73
CA PHE A 110 16.43 -8.12 -2.86
C PHE A 110 16.86 -9.08 -3.97
N ALA A 111 17.38 -10.26 -3.58
CA ALA A 111 18.02 -11.18 -4.49
C ALA A 111 17.04 -11.75 -5.53
N HIS A 112 15.80 -12.06 -5.13
CA HIS A 112 14.78 -12.58 -6.05
C HIS A 112 14.27 -11.50 -6.98
N THR A 113 14.06 -10.29 -6.46
CA THR A 113 13.63 -9.13 -7.24
C THR A 113 14.65 -8.77 -8.30
N LYS A 114 15.94 -8.66 -7.91
CA LYS A 114 17.04 -8.41 -8.86
C LYS A 114 17.16 -9.52 -9.88
N ARG A 115 17.09 -10.79 -9.45
CA ARG A 115 17.13 -11.93 -10.37
C ARG A 115 15.99 -11.87 -11.39
N MET A 116 14.78 -11.55 -10.97
CA MET A 116 13.64 -11.38 -11.89
C MET A 116 13.89 -10.22 -12.85
N ALA A 117 14.37 -9.08 -12.35
CA ALA A 117 14.69 -7.91 -13.19
C ALA A 117 15.72 -8.22 -14.29
N PHE A 118 16.75 -9.01 -13.99
CA PHE A 118 17.82 -9.32 -14.95
C PHE A 118 17.52 -10.54 -15.84
N ALA A 119 16.82 -11.55 -15.31
CA ALA A 119 16.64 -12.83 -16.01
C ALA A 119 15.24 -13.01 -16.63
N GLN A 120 14.22 -12.31 -16.11
CA GLN A 120 12.81 -12.42 -16.53
C GLN A 120 12.14 -11.03 -16.49
N PRO A 121 12.69 -10.03 -17.22
CA PRO A 121 12.16 -8.66 -17.19
C PRO A 121 10.69 -8.59 -17.58
N GLU A 122 10.22 -9.45 -18.49
CA GLU A 122 8.82 -9.53 -18.90
C GLU A 122 7.87 -9.86 -17.75
N VAL A 123 8.28 -10.75 -16.83
CA VAL A 123 7.48 -11.11 -15.64
C VAL A 123 7.42 -9.92 -14.68
N LEU A 124 8.57 -9.25 -14.47
CA LEU A 124 8.63 -8.07 -13.61
C LEU A 124 7.77 -6.93 -14.16
N HIS A 125 7.88 -6.62 -15.45
CA HIS A 125 7.08 -5.57 -16.08
C HIS A 125 5.58 -5.87 -15.98
N ALA A 126 5.15 -7.10 -16.29
CA ALA A 126 3.75 -7.50 -16.14
C ALA A 126 3.25 -7.34 -14.70
N LEU A 127 4.08 -7.67 -13.70
CA LEU A 127 3.75 -7.46 -12.28
C LEU A 127 3.63 -5.97 -11.94
N LEU A 128 4.60 -5.16 -12.38
CA LEU A 128 4.62 -3.72 -12.12
C LEU A 128 3.43 -3.01 -12.75
N ASP A 129 3.05 -3.36 -13.97
CA ASP A 129 1.89 -2.80 -14.66
C ASP A 129 0.61 -3.11 -13.88
N LYS A 130 0.43 -4.37 -13.46
CA LYS A 130 -0.73 -4.80 -12.68
C LYS A 130 -0.82 -4.09 -11.33
N LEU A 131 0.30 -3.95 -10.63
CA LEU A 131 0.37 -3.22 -9.38
C LEU A 131 0.16 -1.71 -9.58
N ALA A 132 0.65 -1.13 -10.67
CA ALA A 132 0.45 0.27 -11.00
C ALA A 132 -1.03 0.61 -11.22
N ASP A 133 -1.74 -0.22 -11.98
CA ASP A 133 -3.19 -0.05 -12.20
C ASP A 133 -3.96 -0.12 -10.89
N ASN A 134 -3.69 -1.14 -10.07
CA ASN A 134 -4.36 -1.30 -8.78
C ASN A 134 -4.01 -0.19 -7.78
N VAL A 135 -2.75 0.27 -7.75
CA VAL A 135 -2.34 1.41 -6.93
C VAL A 135 -3.02 2.69 -7.40
N ALA A 136 -3.21 2.89 -8.71
CA ALA A 136 -3.93 4.05 -9.23
C ALA A 136 -5.40 4.07 -8.79
N ASP A 137 -6.07 2.91 -8.81
CA ASP A 137 -7.44 2.78 -8.31
C ASP A 137 -7.52 3.01 -6.80
N TYR A 138 -6.56 2.46 -6.03
CA TYR A 138 -6.49 2.67 -4.59
C TYR A 138 -6.23 4.14 -4.22
N VAL A 139 -5.35 4.78 -4.99
CA VAL A 139 -5.11 6.22 -4.92
C VAL A 139 -6.46 6.90 -5.07
N ARG A 140 -7.16 6.77 -6.21
CA ARG A 140 -8.46 7.43 -6.47
C ARG A 140 -9.44 7.28 -5.31
N TYR A 141 -9.63 6.05 -4.83
CA TYR A 141 -10.47 5.75 -3.67
C TYR A 141 -10.12 6.60 -2.43
N GLN A 142 -8.83 6.74 -2.09
CA GLN A 142 -8.44 7.58 -0.95
C GLN A 142 -8.75 9.07 -1.16
N ALA A 143 -8.66 9.60 -2.39
CA ALA A 143 -9.06 10.99 -2.64
C ALA A 143 -10.57 11.17 -2.50
N ASP A 144 -11.35 10.25 -3.06
CA ASP A 144 -12.82 10.30 -2.97
C ASP A 144 -13.29 10.18 -1.51
N ALA A 145 -12.50 9.50 -0.66
CA ALA A 145 -12.73 9.40 0.78
C ALA A 145 -12.23 10.60 1.61
N GLY A 146 -11.56 11.59 1.02
CA GLY A 146 -11.20 12.86 1.68
C GLY A 146 -9.71 13.18 1.78
N ALA A 147 -8.81 12.33 1.25
CA ALA A 147 -7.39 12.65 1.16
C ALA A 147 -7.13 13.79 0.17
N GLN A 148 -6.41 14.81 0.60
CA GLN A 148 -6.13 16.03 -0.18
C GLN A 148 -4.79 15.97 -0.92
N ALA A 149 -3.82 15.23 -0.39
CA ALA A 149 -2.55 14.93 -1.05
C ALA A 149 -2.08 13.51 -0.73
N ARG A 150 -1.21 12.94 -1.56
CA ARG A 150 -0.79 11.53 -1.47
C ARG A 150 0.73 11.40 -1.64
N PRO A 151 1.51 11.36 -0.55
CA PRO A 151 2.92 11.01 -0.58
C PRO A 151 3.10 9.55 -1.03
N ARG A 152 4.07 9.31 -1.91
CA ARG A 152 4.44 7.96 -2.37
C ARG A 152 5.68 7.51 -1.60
N SER A 153 5.59 6.40 -0.86
CA SER A 153 6.78 5.83 -0.21
C SER A 153 7.69 5.20 -1.26
N THR A 154 8.90 5.74 -1.41
CA THR A 154 9.93 5.24 -2.34
C THR A 154 11.05 4.48 -1.64
N HIS A 155 10.99 4.34 -0.32
CA HIS A 155 12.06 3.73 0.47
C HIS A 155 11.80 2.23 0.55
N ALA A 156 12.60 1.47 -0.20
CA ALA A 156 12.76 0.02 -0.11
C ALA A 156 14.11 -0.28 0.54
#